data_AF-A0A7S2F9K3-F1
#
_entry.id   AF-A0A7S2F9K3-F1
#
_cell.length_a   1.000
_cell.length_b   1.000
_cell.length_c   1.000
_cell.angle_alpha   90.00
_cell.angle_beta   90.00
_cell.angle_gamma   90.00
#
_symmetry.space_group_name_H-M   'P 1'
#
loop_
_entity.id
_entity.type
_entity.pdbx_description
1 polymer ?
#
loop_
_entity_poly.entity_id
_entity_poly.type
_entity_poly.pdbx_seq_one_letter_code
_entity_poly.pdbx_strand_id
1 'polypeptide(L)'
;PSEDRARLMRGTLDTLGLYDVPVGMGTDGGSMHHRSTFADTAKSYMPSPTDERAQSIKSGRRLLYEIFHNAEPKSLVMVLISSLKDAALFLRDNQKLFVDKIRYVTIMGGVEPFDENDTTSYLEPDTAQNNQFDRTASRFFYRRCQELGVPMIILSRLAAYSCPVTKRMYDYLAQTNSPVGCRLQNAQKASIENLWARVCLPGDDPNRCGLPARCDAAWFSDTFC
;
A
#
# COMPACT_ATOMS: atom_id res chain seq x y z
N PRO A 1 11.81 -6.93 -4.64
CA PRO A 1 11.89 -6.81 -3.16
C PRO A 1 10.67 -7.39 -2.39
N SER A 2 9.85 -8.26 -3.02
CA SER A 2 8.63 -8.80 -2.40
C SER A 2 8.93 -9.66 -1.16
N GLU A 3 9.98 -10.48 -1.24
CA GLU A 3 10.46 -11.32 -0.13
C GLU A 3 10.82 -10.49 1.12
N ASP A 4 11.67 -9.48 0.96
CA ASP A 4 12.05 -8.59 2.07
C ASP A 4 10.84 -7.86 2.66
N ARG A 5 9.87 -7.45 1.83
CA ARG A 5 8.65 -6.80 2.31
C ARG A 5 7.77 -7.77 3.10
N ALA A 6 7.67 -9.03 2.67
CA ALA A 6 6.93 -10.05 3.38
C ALA A 6 7.59 -10.37 4.74
N ARG A 7 8.93 -10.48 4.77
CA ARG A 7 9.69 -10.65 6.01
C ARG A 7 9.54 -9.46 6.96
N LEU A 8 9.59 -8.23 6.45
CA LEU A 8 9.31 -7.03 7.24
C LEU A 8 7.90 -7.08 7.84
N MET A 9 6.89 -7.48 7.05
CA MET A 9 5.52 -7.61 7.54
C MET A 9 5.40 -8.66 8.64
N ARG A 10 6.02 -9.84 8.44
CA ARG A 10 6.04 -10.92 9.45
C ARG A 10 6.62 -10.43 10.77
N GLY A 11 7.81 -9.82 10.73
CA GLY A 11 8.43 -9.24 11.92
C GLY A 11 7.62 -8.14 12.59
N THR A 12 6.96 -7.30 11.78
CA THR A 12 6.09 -6.23 12.29
C THR A 12 4.90 -6.82 13.06
N LEU A 13 4.21 -7.81 12.48
CA LEU A 13 3.08 -8.49 13.12
C LEU A 13 3.51 -9.22 14.39
N ASP A 14 4.66 -9.90 14.37
CA ASP A 14 5.17 -10.63 15.54
C ASP A 14 5.49 -9.67 16.70
N THR A 15 6.05 -8.50 16.39
CA THR A 15 6.29 -7.45 17.40
C THR A 15 4.99 -6.90 17.99
N LEU A 16 3.90 -6.92 17.22
CA LEU A 16 2.57 -6.48 17.66
C LEU A 16 1.75 -7.60 18.31
N GLY A 17 2.31 -8.79 18.50
CA GLY A 17 1.61 -9.94 19.09
C GLY A 17 0.63 -10.65 18.15
N LEU A 18 0.68 -10.37 16.84
CA LEU A 18 -0.23 -10.87 15.82
C LEU A 18 0.35 -12.11 15.11
N TYR A 19 0.75 -13.10 15.90
CA TYR A 19 1.47 -14.29 15.40
C TYR A 19 0.66 -15.14 14.43
N ASP A 20 -0.67 -15.19 14.62
CA ASP A 20 -1.56 -16.06 13.84
C ASP A 20 -1.99 -15.46 12.50
N VAL A 21 -1.71 -14.18 12.25
CA VAL A 21 -2.05 -13.52 10.98
C VAL A 21 -1.07 -14.01 9.91
N PRO A 22 -1.49 -14.77 8.89
CA PRO A 22 -0.57 -15.32 7.89
C PRO A 22 -0.04 -14.23 6.96
N VAL A 23 1.21 -14.37 6.53
CA VAL A 23 1.85 -13.47 5.56
C VAL A 23 2.14 -14.23 4.27
N GLY A 24 1.72 -13.65 3.15
CA GLY A 24 1.97 -14.18 1.82
C GLY A 24 2.90 -13.25 1.02
N MET A 25 3.86 -13.84 0.32
CA MET A 25 4.74 -13.11 -0.59
C MET A 25 4.04 -12.87 -1.94
N GLY A 26 3.73 -11.62 -2.25
CA GLY A 26 3.16 -11.21 -3.53
C GLY A 26 4.15 -11.26 -4.70
N THR A 27 3.67 -10.90 -5.89
CA THR A 27 4.51 -10.73 -7.08
C THR A 27 5.38 -9.47 -6.97
N ASP A 28 6.02 -9.08 -8.07
CA ASP A 28 6.78 -7.83 -8.21
C ASP A 28 5.90 -6.57 -8.12
N GLY A 29 4.56 -6.71 -8.14
CA GLY A 29 3.63 -5.58 -8.04
C GLY A 29 3.69 -4.62 -9.24
N GLY A 30 4.35 -4.99 -10.34
CA GLY A 30 4.49 -4.16 -11.54
C GLY A 30 5.72 -3.27 -11.59
N SER A 31 6.62 -3.34 -10.59
CA SER A 31 7.87 -2.57 -10.56
C SER A 31 9.08 -3.48 -10.36
N MET A 32 10.00 -3.47 -11.32
CA MET A 32 11.28 -4.18 -11.21
C MET A 32 12.40 -3.32 -10.58
N HIS A 33 12.17 -2.02 -10.35
CA HIS A 33 13.23 -1.08 -9.98
C HIS A 33 13.33 -0.77 -8.48
N HIS A 34 12.41 -1.26 -7.65
CA HIS A 34 12.44 -0.98 -6.22
C HIS A 34 13.45 -1.83 -5.46
N ARG A 35 14.40 -1.17 -4.80
CA ARG A 35 15.36 -1.77 -3.87
C ARG A 35 14.83 -1.74 -2.43
N SER A 36 15.31 -2.68 -1.62
CA SER A 36 15.02 -2.71 -0.19
C SER A 36 15.89 -1.68 0.53
N THR A 37 15.31 -0.55 0.93
CA THR A 37 15.99 0.48 1.74
C THR A 37 15.65 0.40 3.22
N PHE A 38 14.75 -0.53 3.60
CA PHE A 38 14.21 -0.62 4.95
C PHE A 38 14.90 -1.67 5.82
N ALA A 39 15.65 -2.61 5.24
CA ALA A 39 16.24 -3.74 5.96
C ALA A 39 17.09 -3.28 7.15
N ASP A 40 17.97 -2.30 6.95
CA ASP A 40 18.83 -1.78 8.03
C ASP A 40 18.05 -1.15 9.17
N THR A 41 17.00 -0.39 8.83
CA THR A 41 16.14 0.27 9.82
C THR A 41 15.23 -0.71 10.59
N ALA A 42 14.95 -1.87 10.02
CA ALA A 42 14.06 -2.88 10.58
C ALA A 42 14.81 -4.10 11.15
N LYS A 43 16.14 -4.11 11.09
CA LYS A 43 16.99 -5.26 11.45
C LYS A 43 16.72 -5.85 12.84
N SER A 44 16.22 -5.04 13.78
CA SER A 44 15.96 -5.47 15.16
C SER A 44 14.76 -6.40 15.29
N TYR A 45 13.86 -6.42 14.30
CA TYR A 45 12.63 -7.20 14.38
C TYR A 45 12.23 -7.87 13.06
N MET A 46 12.91 -7.60 11.95
CA MET A 46 12.75 -8.30 10.69
C MET A 46 13.47 -9.66 10.77
N PRO A 47 12.79 -10.81 10.66
CA PRO A 47 13.41 -12.12 10.77
C PRO A 47 14.47 -12.34 9.69
N SER A 48 15.58 -13.01 10.03
CA SER A 48 16.62 -13.43 9.07
C SER A 48 16.03 -14.31 7.94
N PRO A 49 16.60 -14.37 6.72
CA PRO A 49 16.12 -15.31 5.70
C PRO A 49 16.18 -16.78 6.15
N THR A 50 17.08 -17.08 7.09
CA THR A 50 17.26 -18.42 7.66
C THR A 50 16.35 -18.72 8.85
N ASP A 51 15.54 -17.74 9.29
CA ASP A 51 14.60 -17.91 10.39
C ASP A 51 13.42 -18.77 9.93
N GLU A 52 12.97 -19.70 10.78
CA GLU A 52 11.81 -20.55 10.51
C GLU A 52 10.57 -19.72 10.16
N ARG A 53 10.38 -18.57 10.81
CA ARG A 53 9.27 -17.66 10.53
C ARG A 53 9.36 -17.07 9.12
N ALA A 54 10.56 -16.73 8.65
CA ALA A 54 10.75 -16.26 7.28
C ALA A 54 10.50 -17.39 6.26
N GLN A 55 10.99 -18.60 6.54
CA GLN A 55 10.80 -19.77 5.69
C GLN A 55 9.32 -20.22 5.63
N SER A 56 8.53 -19.92 6.67
CA SER A 56 7.09 -20.23 6.70
C SER A 56 6.23 -19.33 5.81
N ILE A 57 6.79 -18.25 5.25
CA ILE A 57 6.05 -17.32 4.39
C ILE A 57 5.67 -18.04 3.08
N LYS A 58 4.38 -18.20 2.87
CA LYS A 58 3.83 -18.85 1.67
C LYS A 58 3.85 -17.91 0.46
N SER A 59 3.71 -18.49 -0.72
CA SER A 59 3.30 -17.72 -1.90
C SER A 59 1.97 -17.01 -1.61
N GLY A 60 1.91 -15.70 -1.91
CA GLY A 60 0.71 -14.88 -1.70
C GLY A 60 -0.50 -15.40 -2.49
N ARG A 61 -0.29 -15.92 -3.70
CA ARG A 61 -1.37 -16.53 -4.51
C ARG A 61 -1.95 -17.77 -3.83
N ARG A 62 -1.10 -18.62 -3.27
CA ARG A 62 -1.52 -19.82 -2.53
C ARG A 62 -2.30 -19.42 -1.26
N LEU A 63 -1.76 -18.49 -0.48
CA LEU A 63 -2.41 -18.01 0.74
C LEU A 63 -3.78 -17.40 0.43
N LEU A 64 -3.87 -16.56 -0.60
CA LEU A 64 -5.12 -15.92 -1.00
C LEU A 64 -6.17 -16.94 -1.44
N TYR A 65 -5.77 -17.97 -2.20
CA TYR A 65 -6.65 -19.07 -2.56
C TYR A 65 -7.16 -19.84 -1.34
N GLU A 66 -6.26 -20.22 -0.41
CA GLU A 66 -6.63 -20.92 0.83
C GLU A 66 -7.65 -20.10 1.66
N ILE A 67 -7.45 -18.79 1.78
CA ILE A 67 -8.37 -17.88 2.49
C ILE A 67 -9.74 -17.86 1.80
N PHE A 68 -9.79 -17.63 0.49
CA PHE A 68 -11.05 -17.56 -0.25
C PHE A 68 -11.81 -18.89 -0.26
N HIS A 69 -11.10 -20.01 -0.41
CA HIS A 69 -11.69 -21.33 -0.43
C HIS A 69 -12.42 -21.65 0.89
N ASN A 70 -11.78 -21.33 2.02
CA ASN A 70 -12.27 -21.66 3.36
C ASN A 70 -13.24 -20.61 3.94
N ALA A 71 -13.37 -19.45 3.33
CA ALA A 71 -14.25 -18.40 3.82
C ALA A 71 -15.72 -18.73 3.57
N GLU A 72 -16.61 -18.21 4.42
CA GLU A 72 -18.06 -18.24 4.16
C GLU A 72 -18.45 -17.34 2.97
N PRO A 73 -19.59 -17.60 2.31
CA PRO A 73 -20.09 -16.72 1.24
C PRO A 73 -20.20 -15.27 1.71
N LYS A 74 -19.73 -14.32 0.88
CA LYS A 74 -19.81 -12.87 1.14
C LYS A 74 -19.28 -12.43 2.51
N SER A 75 -18.29 -13.13 3.07
CA SER A 75 -17.68 -12.80 4.36
C SER A 75 -16.39 -11.99 4.24
N LEU A 76 -15.71 -12.03 3.08
CA LEU A 76 -14.40 -11.41 2.93
C LEU A 76 -14.49 -9.94 2.54
N VAL A 77 -13.63 -9.12 3.15
CA VAL A 77 -13.37 -7.74 2.74
C VAL A 77 -11.92 -7.66 2.31
N MET A 78 -11.68 -7.18 1.08
CA MET A 78 -10.32 -7.02 0.55
C MET A 78 -9.91 -5.55 0.58
N VAL A 79 -8.84 -5.26 1.32
CA VAL A 79 -8.30 -3.90 1.45
C VAL A 79 -7.00 -3.81 0.66
N LEU A 80 -6.96 -2.91 -0.32
CA LEU A 80 -5.88 -2.74 -1.30
C LEU A 80 -5.22 -1.38 -1.10
N ILE A 81 -4.04 -1.40 -0.46
CA ILE A 81 -3.24 -0.20 -0.12
C ILE A 81 -1.87 -0.21 -0.81
N SER A 82 -1.74 -0.98 -1.90
CA SER A 82 -0.54 -1.12 -2.72
C SER A 82 -0.96 -1.42 -4.16
N SER A 83 -0.02 -1.83 -5.02
CA SER A 83 -0.32 -2.29 -6.39
C SER A 83 -1.44 -3.32 -6.43
N LEU A 84 -2.32 -3.20 -7.42
CA LEU A 84 -3.47 -4.10 -7.60
C LEU A 84 -3.11 -5.40 -8.33
N LYS A 85 -1.85 -5.60 -8.73
CA LYS A 85 -1.42 -6.73 -9.57
C LYS A 85 -1.84 -8.10 -9.02
N ASP A 86 -1.54 -8.40 -7.77
CA ASP A 86 -1.86 -9.72 -7.18
C ASP A 86 -3.37 -9.95 -7.07
N ALA A 87 -4.15 -8.91 -6.74
CA ALA A 87 -5.60 -8.97 -6.69
C ALA A 87 -6.22 -9.16 -8.09
N ALA A 88 -5.70 -8.46 -9.10
CA ALA A 88 -6.08 -8.59 -10.50
C ALA A 88 -5.84 -10.02 -11.01
N LEU A 89 -4.64 -10.56 -10.78
CA LEU A 89 -4.31 -11.93 -11.15
C LEU A 89 -5.23 -12.93 -10.45
N PHE A 90 -5.50 -12.74 -9.16
CA PHE A 90 -6.37 -13.63 -8.42
C PHE A 90 -7.82 -13.61 -8.94
N LEU A 91 -8.39 -12.42 -9.15
CA LEU A 91 -9.74 -12.26 -9.72
C LEU A 91 -9.84 -12.89 -11.11
N ARG A 92 -8.85 -12.66 -11.97
CA ARG A 92 -8.80 -13.24 -13.32
C ARG A 92 -8.85 -14.77 -13.28
N ASP A 93 -8.03 -15.37 -12.41
CA ASP A 93 -7.84 -16.81 -12.38
C ASP A 93 -8.91 -17.55 -11.55
N ASN A 94 -9.59 -16.85 -10.63
CA ASN A 94 -10.52 -17.45 -9.66
C ASN A 94 -11.86 -16.70 -9.58
N GLN A 95 -12.35 -16.17 -10.70
CA GLN A 95 -13.47 -15.22 -10.73
C GLN A 95 -14.71 -15.69 -9.95
N LYS A 96 -15.16 -16.93 -10.15
CA LYS A 96 -16.34 -17.45 -9.45
C LYS A 96 -16.12 -17.45 -7.94
N LEU A 97 -14.99 -18.01 -7.49
CA LEU A 97 -14.63 -18.06 -6.08
C LEU A 97 -14.52 -16.65 -5.50
N PHE A 98 -13.94 -15.71 -6.25
CA PHE A 98 -13.85 -14.31 -5.82
C PHE A 98 -15.23 -13.73 -5.58
N VAL A 99 -16.13 -13.80 -6.57
CA VAL A 99 -17.48 -13.24 -6.48
C VAL A 99 -18.29 -13.91 -5.37
N ASP A 100 -18.20 -15.24 -5.23
CA ASP A 100 -18.98 -15.97 -4.22
C ASP A 100 -18.59 -15.56 -2.78
N LYS A 101 -17.33 -15.21 -2.55
CA LYS A 101 -16.76 -15.01 -1.21
C LYS A 101 -16.54 -13.55 -0.82
N ILE A 102 -16.30 -12.67 -1.79
CA ILE A 102 -16.06 -11.24 -1.53
C ILE A 102 -17.38 -10.53 -1.21
N ARG A 103 -17.38 -9.78 -0.11
CA ARG A 103 -18.44 -8.84 0.23
C ARG A 103 -18.28 -7.54 -0.54
N TYR A 104 -17.10 -6.93 -0.43
CA TYR A 104 -16.69 -5.72 -1.15
C TYR A 104 -15.16 -5.57 -1.12
N VAL A 105 -14.67 -4.66 -1.96
CA VAL A 105 -13.25 -4.28 -1.99
C VAL A 105 -13.09 -2.80 -1.61
N THR A 106 -12.01 -2.47 -0.92
CA THR A 106 -11.62 -1.10 -0.61
C THR A 106 -10.25 -0.82 -1.20
N ILE A 107 -10.11 0.25 -1.97
CA ILE A 107 -8.88 0.58 -2.69
C ILE A 107 -8.43 1.98 -2.30
N MET A 108 -7.21 2.11 -1.78
CA MET A 108 -6.54 3.40 -1.68
C MET A 108 -5.97 3.75 -3.06
N GLY A 109 -6.62 4.67 -3.76
CA GLY A 109 -6.36 4.95 -5.16
C GLY A 109 -7.10 6.20 -5.61
N GLY A 110 -7.66 6.16 -6.81
CA GLY A 110 -8.49 7.22 -7.37
C GLY A 110 -9.12 6.76 -8.68
N VAL A 111 -10.13 7.50 -9.13
CA VAL A 111 -10.93 7.18 -10.32
C VAL A 111 -11.15 8.40 -11.19
N GLU A 112 -11.26 8.18 -12.50
CA GLU A 112 -11.58 9.18 -13.52
C GLU A 112 -12.46 8.58 -14.64
N PRO A 113 -13.35 9.37 -15.26
CA PRO A 113 -13.97 10.54 -14.65
C PRO A 113 -14.84 10.11 -13.47
N PHE A 114 -14.93 10.97 -12.45
CA PHE A 114 -15.95 10.83 -11.41
C PHE A 114 -17.01 11.92 -11.64
N ASP A 115 -18.18 11.51 -12.12
CA ASP A 115 -19.36 12.34 -12.21
C ASP A 115 -20.46 11.66 -11.38
N GLU A 116 -20.93 12.35 -10.35
CA GLU A 116 -21.98 11.85 -9.45
C GLU A 116 -23.32 11.60 -10.17
N ASN A 117 -23.52 12.23 -11.33
CA ASN A 117 -24.71 12.08 -12.15
C ASN A 117 -24.58 10.96 -13.19
N ASP A 118 -23.36 10.48 -13.46
CA ASP A 118 -23.13 9.39 -14.40
C ASP A 118 -23.16 8.04 -13.68
N THR A 119 -24.32 7.39 -13.73
CA THR A 119 -24.52 6.04 -13.20
C THR A 119 -24.34 4.95 -14.27
N THR A 120 -23.93 5.31 -15.47
CA THR A 120 -23.92 4.41 -16.64
C THR A 120 -22.52 4.05 -17.09
N SER A 121 -21.57 4.97 -16.93
CA SER A 121 -20.18 4.73 -17.27
C SER A 121 -19.45 3.97 -16.18
N TYR A 122 -18.53 3.11 -16.60
CA TYR A 122 -17.60 2.49 -15.67
C TYR A 122 -16.50 3.47 -15.29
N LEU A 123 -16.16 3.48 -14.00
CA LEU A 123 -15.04 4.23 -13.45
C LEU A 123 -13.72 3.59 -13.90
N GLU A 124 -12.78 4.40 -14.39
CA GLU A 124 -11.41 3.97 -14.69
C GLU A 124 -10.45 4.44 -13.58
N PRO A 125 -9.35 3.71 -13.32
CA PRO A 125 -8.35 4.15 -12.34
C PRO A 125 -7.59 5.39 -12.83
N ASP A 126 -7.47 6.39 -11.95
CA ASP A 126 -6.75 7.64 -12.21
C ASP A 126 -5.21 7.47 -12.09
N THR A 127 -4.50 8.61 -12.02
CA THR A 127 -3.04 8.66 -11.84
C THR A 127 -2.54 8.42 -10.41
N ALA A 128 -3.38 7.96 -9.47
CA ALA A 128 -2.94 7.64 -8.12
C ALA A 128 -1.82 6.58 -8.11
N GLN A 129 -0.88 6.71 -7.16
CA GLN A 129 0.35 5.92 -7.17
C GLN A 129 0.11 4.40 -7.18
N ASN A 130 -0.87 3.92 -6.41
CA ASN A 130 -1.20 2.49 -6.35
C ASN A 130 -1.74 1.94 -7.68
N ASN A 131 -2.51 2.76 -8.40
CA ASN A 131 -3.00 2.42 -9.74
C ASN A 131 -1.85 2.35 -10.75
N GLN A 132 -0.86 3.25 -10.61
CA GLN A 132 0.24 3.40 -11.57
C GLN A 132 1.33 2.33 -11.45
N PHE A 133 1.46 1.64 -10.31
CA PHE A 133 2.44 0.54 -10.17
C PHE A 133 2.23 -0.55 -11.22
N ASP A 134 0.98 -0.88 -11.54
CA ASP A 134 0.60 -1.73 -12.66
C ASP A 134 -0.73 -1.21 -13.21
N ARG A 135 -0.65 -0.27 -14.15
CA ARG A 135 -1.84 0.38 -14.72
C ARG A 135 -2.74 -0.61 -15.44
N THR A 136 -2.16 -1.61 -16.11
CA THR A 136 -2.91 -2.65 -16.83
C THR A 136 -3.71 -3.50 -15.85
N ALA A 137 -3.08 -3.98 -14.77
CA ALA A 137 -3.76 -4.74 -13.73
C ALA A 137 -4.84 -3.92 -13.04
N SER A 138 -4.58 -2.63 -12.77
CA SER A 138 -5.55 -1.74 -12.14
C SER A 138 -6.78 -1.54 -13.03
N ARG A 139 -6.60 -1.24 -14.32
CA ARG A 139 -7.74 -1.09 -15.26
C ARG A 139 -8.56 -2.37 -15.35
N PHE A 140 -7.89 -3.51 -15.46
CA PHE A 140 -8.56 -4.81 -15.44
C PHE A 140 -9.38 -5.01 -14.16
N PHE A 141 -8.79 -4.76 -12.98
CA PHE A 141 -9.44 -5.04 -11.71
C PHE A 141 -10.65 -4.15 -11.46
N TYR A 142 -10.52 -2.83 -11.68
CA TYR A 142 -11.63 -1.88 -11.55
C TYR A 142 -12.76 -2.22 -12.50
N ARG A 143 -12.45 -2.45 -13.78
CA ARG A 143 -13.44 -2.81 -14.79
C ARG A 143 -14.16 -4.11 -14.42
N ARG A 144 -13.39 -5.14 -14.08
CA ARG A 144 -13.95 -6.46 -13.83
C ARG A 144 -14.79 -6.52 -12.55
N CYS A 145 -14.42 -5.79 -11.51
CA CYS A 145 -15.25 -5.69 -10.31
C CYS A 145 -16.61 -5.05 -10.63
N GLN A 146 -16.64 -3.98 -11.44
CA GLN A 146 -17.89 -3.32 -11.83
C GLN A 146 -18.78 -4.22 -12.68
N GLU A 147 -18.23 -4.90 -13.69
CA GLU A 147 -18.96 -5.85 -14.52
C GLU A 147 -19.57 -7.02 -13.72
N LEU A 148 -18.91 -7.43 -12.64
CA LEU A 148 -19.36 -8.52 -11.78
C LEU A 148 -20.26 -8.04 -10.62
N GLY A 149 -20.58 -6.75 -10.54
CA GLY A 149 -21.38 -6.18 -9.46
C GLY A 149 -20.71 -6.29 -8.09
N VAL A 150 -19.37 -6.35 -8.02
CA VAL A 150 -18.64 -6.34 -6.75
C VAL A 150 -18.61 -4.90 -6.24
N PRO A 151 -19.14 -4.62 -5.03
CA PRO A 151 -19.08 -3.28 -4.47
C PRO A 151 -17.64 -2.84 -4.23
N MET A 152 -17.33 -1.60 -4.61
CA MET A 152 -16.01 -1.01 -4.45
C MET A 152 -16.09 0.29 -3.65
N ILE A 153 -15.15 0.48 -2.73
CA ILE A 153 -14.97 1.73 -1.99
C ILE A 153 -13.60 2.29 -2.38
N ILE A 154 -13.57 3.43 -3.06
CA ILE A 154 -12.32 4.07 -3.48
C ILE A 154 -12.00 5.22 -2.54
N LEU A 155 -10.88 5.10 -1.82
CA LEU A 155 -10.39 6.14 -0.92
C LEU A 155 -9.30 6.95 -1.62
N SER A 156 -9.62 8.20 -1.96
CA SER A 156 -8.68 9.09 -2.63
C SER A 156 -7.71 9.77 -1.67
N ARG A 157 -6.62 10.31 -2.23
CA ARG A 157 -5.64 11.13 -1.46
C ARG A 157 -6.27 12.34 -0.78
N LEU A 158 -7.41 12.84 -1.27
CA LEU A 158 -8.10 14.00 -0.69
C LEU A 158 -8.57 13.71 0.74
N ALA A 159 -9.01 12.47 1.01
CA ALA A 159 -9.40 12.08 2.36
C ALA A 159 -8.24 12.16 3.35
N ALA A 160 -7.01 11.82 2.91
CA ALA A 160 -5.82 11.95 3.75
C ALA A 160 -5.46 13.42 4.02
N TYR A 161 -5.68 14.32 3.05
CA TYR A 161 -5.46 15.76 3.23
C TYR A 161 -6.48 16.41 4.17
N SER A 162 -7.70 15.90 4.22
CA SER A 162 -8.73 16.37 5.16
C SER A 162 -8.52 15.89 6.60
N CYS A 163 -7.72 14.83 6.80
CA CYS A 163 -7.48 14.21 8.10
C CYS A 163 -5.98 14.02 8.40
N PRO A 164 -5.17 15.10 8.39
CA PRO A 164 -3.74 14.98 8.62
C PRO A 164 -3.43 14.55 10.06
N VAL A 165 -2.47 13.65 10.22
CA VAL A 165 -1.90 13.31 11.53
C VAL A 165 -0.71 14.22 11.84
N THR A 166 -0.63 14.70 13.07
CA THR A 166 0.47 15.59 13.49
C THR A 166 1.72 14.79 13.87
N LYS A 167 2.88 15.47 13.90
CA LYS A 167 4.15 14.92 14.42
C LYS A 167 3.97 14.23 15.78
N ARG A 168 3.11 14.79 16.64
CA ARG A 168 2.83 14.30 17.98
C ARG A 168 2.37 12.84 17.99
N MET A 169 1.65 12.38 16.97
CA MET A 169 1.25 10.98 16.83
C MET A 169 2.47 10.05 16.74
N TYR A 170 3.48 10.42 15.96
CA TYR A 170 4.71 9.64 15.81
C TYR A 170 5.56 9.67 17.09
N ASP A 171 5.58 10.81 17.80
CA ASP A 171 6.25 10.90 19.10
C ASP A 171 5.61 9.94 20.11
N TYR A 172 4.28 9.83 20.14
CA TYR A 172 3.58 8.87 20.99
C TYR A 172 3.89 7.42 20.63
N LEU A 173 3.95 7.09 19.33
CA LEU A 173 4.33 5.75 18.90
C LEU A 173 5.74 5.38 19.38
N ALA A 174 6.70 6.31 19.29
CA ALA A 174 8.06 6.08 19.77
C ALA A 174 8.16 5.98 21.29
N GLN A 175 7.35 6.73 22.05
CA GLN A 175 7.31 6.67 23.52
C GLN A 175 6.88 5.30 24.06
N THR A 176 6.22 4.46 23.26
CA THR A 176 5.93 3.06 23.63
C THR A 176 7.20 2.20 23.75
N ASN A 177 8.36 2.70 23.30
CA ASN A 177 9.61 1.96 23.14
C ASN A 177 9.50 0.73 22.22
N SER A 178 8.41 0.60 21.46
CA SER A 178 8.29 -0.43 20.43
C SER A 178 9.27 -0.13 19.30
N PRO A 179 10.05 -1.13 18.83
CA PRO A 179 10.97 -0.91 17.70
C PRO A 179 10.22 -0.53 16.42
N VAL A 180 8.96 -0.95 16.27
CA VAL A 180 8.09 -0.51 15.16
C VAL A 180 7.75 0.97 15.32
N GLY A 181 7.35 1.41 16.51
CA GLY A 181 7.03 2.81 16.80
C GLY A 181 8.22 3.74 16.57
N CYS A 182 9.39 3.38 17.09
CA CYS A 182 10.64 4.12 16.88
C CYS A 182 11.01 4.21 15.39
N ARG A 183 10.87 3.11 14.63
CA ARG A 183 11.15 3.12 13.19
C ARG A 183 10.18 4.01 12.42
N LEU A 184 8.88 3.99 12.74
CA LEU A 184 7.88 4.85 12.09
C LEU A 184 8.19 6.33 12.32
N GLN A 185 8.54 6.73 13.54
CA GLN A 185 8.95 8.10 13.84
C GLN A 185 10.21 8.50 13.06
N ASN A 186 11.25 7.65 13.08
CA ASN A 186 12.50 7.92 12.37
C ASN A 186 12.30 8.01 10.85
N ALA A 187 11.50 7.12 10.27
CA ALA A 187 11.19 7.13 8.84
C ALA A 187 10.41 8.39 8.44
N GLN A 188 9.40 8.79 9.22
CA GLN A 188 8.63 10.00 8.96
C GLN A 188 9.53 11.25 9.07
N LYS A 189 10.34 11.34 10.12
CA LYS A 189 11.29 12.44 10.34
C LYS A 189 12.29 12.56 9.19
N ALA A 190 12.95 11.46 8.83
CA ALA A 190 13.90 11.45 7.72
C ALA A 190 13.23 11.81 6.38
N SER A 191 11.99 11.36 6.13
CA SER A 191 11.26 11.70 4.91
C SER A 191 10.97 13.20 4.82
N ILE A 192 10.54 13.83 5.91
CA ILE A 192 10.19 15.25 5.89
C ILE A 192 11.45 16.14 5.84
N GLU A 193 12.53 15.76 6.52
CA GLU A 193 13.84 16.44 6.45
C GLU A 193 14.45 16.34 5.05
N ASN A 194 14.39 15.17 4.40
CA ASN A 194 14.85 14.99 3.03
C ASN A 194 13.97 15.74 2.00
N LEU A 195 12.68 15.92 2.29
CA LEU A 195 11.84 16.76 1.45
C LEU A 195 12.21 18.23 1.63
N TRP A 196 12.40 18.69 2.87
CA TRP A 196 12.87 20.04 3.18
C TRP A 196 14.18 20.39 2.45
N ALA A 197 15.18 19.50 2.55
CA ALA A 197 16.45 19.68 1.85
C ALA A 197 16.28 19.86 0.34
N ARG A 198 15.35 19.13 -0.29
CA ARG A 198 15.08 19.21 -1.73
C ARG A 198 14.28 20.44 -2.14
N VAL A 199 13.31 20.89 -1.34
CA VAL A 199 12.53 22.10 -1.67
C VAL A 199 13.37 23.37 -1.59
N CYS A 200 14.45 23.37 -0.80
CA CYS A 200 15.40 24.47 -0.69
C CYS A 200 16.38 24.57 -1.88
N LEU A 201 16.42 23.58 -2.78
CA LEU A 201 17.26 23.62 -3.98
C LEU A 201 16.58 24.40 -5.12
N PRO A 202 17.34 24.99 -6.06
CA PRO A 202 16.80 25.61 -7.28
C PRO A 202 15.86 24.66 -8.04
N GLY A 203 14.81 25.19 -8.67
CA GLY A 203 13.72 24.39 -9.28
C GLY A 203 14.15 23.40 -10.37
N ASP A 204 15.29 23.66 -11.00
CA ASP A 204 15.93 22.88 -12.05
C ASP A 204 17.06 21.97 -11.54
N ASP A 205 17.35 21.98 -10.23
CA ASP A 205 18.43 21.19 -9.65
C ASP A 205 18.14 19.68 -9.74
N PRO A 206 19.06 18.86 -10.31
CA PRO A 206 18.85 17.42 -10.47
C PRO A 206 18.67 16.68 -9.14
N ASN A 207 19.20 17.21 -8.03
CA ASN A 207 19.06 16.62 -6.69
C ASN A 207 17.65 16.81 -6.09
N ARG A 208 16.75 17.52 -6.77
CA ARG A 208 15.31 17.52 -6.46
C ARG A 208 14.64 16.18 -6.75
N CYS A 209 15.29 15.28 -7.48
CA CYS A 209 14.83 13.92 -7.77
C CYS A 209 13.39 13.87 -8.30
N GLY A 210 13.07 14.73 -9.27
CA GLY A 210 11.74 14.82 -9.89
C GLY A 210 10.70 15.62 -9.10
N LEU A 211 11.08 16.27 -8.01
CA LEU A 211 10.21 17.22 -7.30
C LEU A 211 9.97 18.46 -8.19
N PRO A 212 8.70 18.77 -8.57
CA PRO A 212 8.39 19.89 -9.45
C PRO A 212 8.90 21.24 -8.91
N ALA A 213 9.27 22.17 -9.80
CA ALA A 213 9.77 23.49 -9.41
C ALA A 213 8.80 24.28 -8.52
N ARG A 214 7.48 24.11 -8.73
CA ARG A 214 6.42 24.71 -7.89
C ARG A 214 6.41 24.26 -6.42
N CYS A 215 7.12 23.19 -6.09
CA CYS A 215 7.23 22.69 -4.72
C CYS A 215 8.48 23.29 -4.06
N ASP A 216 8.41 24.57 -3.69
CA ASP A 216 9.49 25.32 -3.03
C ASP A 216 9.29 25.41 -1.51
N ALA A 217 10.10 26.23 -0.83
CA ALA A 217 10.02 26.41 0.62
C ALA A 217 8.70 27.05 1.09
N ALA A 218 8.09 27.91 0.26
CA ALA A 218 6.79 28.51 0.56
C ALA A 218 5.69 27.44 0.48
N TRP A 219 5.67 26.67 -0.62
CA TRP A 219 4.77 25.52 -0.76
C TRP A 219 4.91 24.52 0.39
N PHE A 220 6.14 24.22 0.82
CA PHE A 220 6.37 23.32 1.93
C PHE A 220 5.74 23.85 3.22
N SER A 221 5.95 25.13 3.52
CA SER A 221 5.40 25.76 4.72
C SER A 221 3.88 25.72 4.71
N ASP A 222 3.26 26.08 3.58
CA ASP A 222 1.80 26.06 3.42
C ASP A 222 1.19 24.65 3.52
N THR A 223 1.97 23.61 3.18
CA THR A 223 1.49 22.23 3.13
C THR A 223 1.71 21.46 4.45
N PHE A 224 2.76 21.78 5.21
CA PHE A 224 3.23 20.95 6.33
C PHE A 224 3.37 21.67 7.68
N CYS A 225 3.28 23.01 7.74
CA CYS A 225 3.42 23.81 8.95
C CYS A 225 2.06 24.41 9.38
#